data_AF-A0A5D4TE78-F1
#
_entry.id   AF-A0A5D4TE78-F1
#
_cell.length_a   1.000
_cell.length_b   1.000
_cell.length_c   1.000
_cell.angle_alpha   90.00
_cell.angle_beta   90.00
_cell.angle_gamma   90.00
#
_symmetry.space_group_name_H-M   'P 1'
#
loop_
_entity.id
_entity.type
_entity.pdbx_description
1 polymer ?
#
loop_
_entity_poly.entity_id
_entity_poly.type
_entity_poly.pdbx_seq_one_letter_code
_entity_poly.pdbx_strand_id
1 'polypeptide(L)'
;MSTWIIRGESIHSQTNTIIYQLDMYEQFQAQGLNVGDKVFYSDSTHITCICKIMSITIIDRITITMQIIDDHHTLANTHLRKIWGLKNLDIFKLEDIKMLLLNEKEEKLLDSIWKAPGTLEGMAKYEHLDNYLFQFKSAADDWLREEEKQKSRYQFFKNFSKEENLATMNWEYFEAIGEQLPAFQMPLLKEQALGKQKASMYVYRKSFLDLLFGESNMEVRLDNFYSSTDSKLPGFGQKSLGELLHYLLPNYYCSFTNQEMYAIEHLYKETLSISIKEKYSIGSRIYHYQKLINQSYLIEKYLTIVGRKTDLPIYYEISCFLRFVYNALKNKESFNVPSDRKECAQYWMYTIPHSVNPGLFLDGKILTLYHRKLGDIRQYKTKQEVWKQHRQLYKNSHVPYLKTSALFQFCHEMKEGDYVFIKRKEGQIVAFGQITSDYLFPQFPYAPSYRKVKWLKTGKWVIDGRLYYRNRLINLSRYENTLTYLLELISE
;
A
#
# COMPACT_ATOMS: atom_id res chain seq x y z
N MET A 1 -16.39 -24.61 0.93
CA MET A 1 -15.06 -25.24 1.07
C MET A 1 -14.13 -24.17 1.61
N SER A 2 -13.36 -24.48 2.64
CA SER A 2 -12.44 -23.54 3.25
C SER A 2 -11.07 -23.64 2.60
N THR A 3 -10.28 -22.57 2.73
CA THR A 3 -8.92 -22.52 2.18
C THR A 3 -7.90 -22.27 3.28
N TRP A 4 -6.83 -23.06 3.28
CA TRP A 4 -5.82 -23.09 4.32
C TRP A 4 -4.42 -22.88 3.75
N ILE A 5 -3.49 -22.39 4.57
CA ILE A 5 -2.05 -22.56 4.36
C ILE A 5 -1.57 -23.60 5.37
N ILE A 6 -0.88 -24.64 4.90
CA ILE A 6 -0.26 -25.67 5.75
C ILE A 6 1.25 -25.64 5.54
N ARG A 7 2.00 -25.49 6.64
CA ARG A 7 3.46 -25.57 6.66
C ARG A 7 3.90 -27.00 6.91
N GLY A 8 4.74 -27.54 6.04
CA GLY A 8 5.41 -28.82 6.23
C GLY A 8 6.85 -28.82 5.74
N GLU A 9 7.38 -30.03 5.57
CA GLU A 9 8.74 -30.23 5.07
C GLU A 9 8.81 -29.99 3.56
N SER A 10 10.02 -29.72 3.06
CA SER A 10 10.23 -29.64 1.62
C SER A 10 9.90 -30.99 0.99
N ILE A 11 8.96 -31.00 0.07
CA ILE A 11 8.55 -32.22 -0.62
C ILE A 11 9.44 -32.37 -1.83
N HIS A 12 10.36 -33.32 -1.75
CA HIS A 12 11.05 -33.86 -2.90
C HIS A 12 10.43 -35.22 -3.23
N SER A 13 9.55 -35.33 -4.23
CA SER A 13 9.46 -36.48 -5.18
C SER A 13 8.05 -36.82 -5.71
N GLN A 14 8.06 -37.26 -6.99
CA GLN A 14 7.37 -38.35 -7.72
C GLN A 14 5.92 -38.82 -7.39
N THR A 15 5.33 -38.50 -6.25
CA THR A 15 3.99 -38.97 -5.86
C THR A 15 3.00 -37.82 -5.73
N ASN A 16 1.79 -37.96 -6.30
CA ASN A 16 0.77 -36.91 -6.35
C ASN A 16 0.00 -36.71 -5.02
N THR A 17 0.54 -37.23 -3.92
CA THR A 17 -0.12 -37.30 -2.62
C THR A 17 0.86 -36.90 -1.52
N ILE A 18 0.40 -36.07 -0.60
CA ILE A 18 1.16 -35.58 0.55
C ILE A 18 0.53 -36.15 1.81
N ILE A 19 1.36 -36.77 2.65
CA ILE A 19 0.96 -37.24 3.97
C ILE A 19 1.56 -36.28 5.00
N TYR A 20 0.70 -35.56 5.69
CA TYR A 20 1.09 -34.60 6.71
C TYR A 20 0.72 -35.13 8.09
N GLN A 21 1.70 -35.18 8.99
CA GLN A 21 1.52 -35.69 10.34
C GLN A 21 1.61 -34.56 11.36
N LEU A 22 0.67 -34.56 12.28
CA LEU A 22 0.65 -33.71 13.46
C LEU A 22 0.60 -34.59 14.70
N ASP A 23 1.29 -34.16 15.74
CA ASP A 23 1.14 -34.82 17.04
C ASP A 23 -0.25 -34.53 17.62
N MET A 24 -0.74 -35.43 18.48
CA MET A 24 -2.08 -35.30 19.08
C MET A 24 -2.26 -34.01 19.88
N TYR A 25 -1.21 -33.49 20.51
CA TYR A 25 -1.28 -32.19 21.21
C TYR A 25 -1.43 -31.01 20.25
N GLU A 26 -1.24 -31.21 18.94
CA GLU A 26 -1.38 -30.22 17.86
C GLU A 26 -2.77 -30.25 17.21
N GLN A 27 -3.67 -31.12 17.66
CA GLN A 27 -5.04 -31.28 17.12
C GLN A 27 -5.81 -29.99 16.93
N PHE A 28 -5.58 -29.04 17.83
CA PHE A 28 -6.19 -27.72 17.78
C PHE A 28 -5.85 -26.91 16.53
N GLN A 29 -4.71 -27.15 15.89
CA GLN A 29 -4.32 -26.46 14.66
C GLN A 29 -5.15 -26.94 13.47
N ALA A 30 -5.64 -28.18 13.52
CA ALA A 30 -6.49 -28.80 12.52
C ALA A 30 -8.00 -28.62 12.81
N GLN A 31 -8.39 -27.84 13.83
CA GLN A 31 -9.81 -27.60 14.13
C GLN A 31 -10.50 -26.82 13.00
N GLY A 32 -11.59 -27.37 12.48
CA GLY A 32 -12.34 -26.79 11.36
C GLY A 32 -11.83 -27.17 9.97
N LEU A 33 -10.77 -27.98 9.91
CA LEU A 33 -10.27 -28.58 8.68
C LEU A 33 -11.22 -29.71 8.24
N ASN A 34 -11.66 -29.69 6.98
CA ASN A 34 -12.59 -30.69 6.46
C ASN A 34 -12.05 -31.37 5.19
N VAL A 35 -12.53 -32.58 4.93
CA VAL A 35 -12.29 -33.26 3.65
C VAL A 35 -12.86 -32.40 2.52
N GLY A 36 -12.06 -32.22 1.47
CA GLY A 36 -12.37 -31.37 0.33
C GLY A 36 -11.90 -29.92 0.44
N ASP A 37 -11.38 -29.49 1.59
CA ASP A 37 -10.80 -28.15 1.73
C ASP A 37 -9.55 -28.00 0.84
N LYS A 38 -9.33 -26.76 0.39
CA LYS A 38 -8.18 -26.36 -0.42
C LYS A 38 -7.02 -25.97 0.50
N VAL A 39 -5.81 -26.35 0.10
CA VAL A 39 -4.59 -26.09 0.86
C VAL A 39 -3.52 -25.48 -0.05
N PHE A 40 -2.96 -24.35 0.35
CA PHE A 40 -1.66 -23.89 -0.12
C PHE A 40 -0.58 -24.53 0.76
N TYR A 41 0.14 -25.50 0.23
CA TYR A 41 1.19 -26.18 0.97
C TYR A 41 2.48 -25.37 0.90
N SER A 42 3.06 -25.06 2.06
CA SER A 42 4.27 -24.27 2.21
C SER A 42 5.37 -25.09 2.87
N ASP A 43 6.56 -25.07 2.31
CA ASP A 43 7.76 -25.43 3.04
C ASP A 43 8.24 -24.24 3.92
N SER A 44 9.47 -24.30 4.42
CA SER A 44 10.08 -23.24 5.25
C SER A 44 10.30 -21.92 4.48
N THR A 45 10.39 -21.97 3.15
CA THR A 45 10.82 -20.89 2.26
C THR A 45 9.80 -20.49 1.21
N HIS A 46 8.98 -21.42 0.70
CA HIS A 46 8.06 -21.21 -0.41
C HIS A 46 6.72 -21.91 -0.18
N ILE A 47 5.65 -21.36 -0.76
CA ILE A 47 4.47 -22.16 -1.12
C ILE A 47 4.82 -22.94 -2.38
N THR A 48 4.72 -24.27 -2.31
CA THR A 48 5.21 -25.19 -3.35
C THR A 48 4.12 -25.84 -4.18
N CYS A 49 2.91 -26.00 -3.64
CA CYS A 49 1.79 -26.56 -4.38
C CYS A 49 0.43 -26.18 -3.77
N ILE A 50 -0.63 -26.38 -4.55
CA ILE A 50 -2.03 -26.37 -4.12
C ILE A 50 -2.50 -27.81 -4.01
N CYS A 51 -3.16 -28.13 -2.90
CA CYS A 51 -3.64 -29.47 -2.60
C CYS A 51 -5.12 -29.46 -2.20
N LYS A 52 -5.73 -30.64 -2.24
CA LYS A 52 -7.06 -30.93 -1.69
C LYS A 52 -6.97 -31.96 -0.58
N ILE A 53 -7.67 -31.74 0.52
CA ILE A 53 -7.73 -32.71 1.61
C ILE A 53 -8.60 -33.90 1.21
N MET A 54 -8.04 -35.10 1.28
CA MET A 54 -8.72 -36.34 0.92
C MET A 54 -9.23 -37.08 2.16
N SER A 55 -8.43 -37.13 3.22
CA SER A 55 -8.82 -37.77 4.46
C SER A 55 -8.08 -37.14 5.65
N ILE A 56 -8.70 -37.26 6.82
CA ILE A 56 -8.13 -36.87 8.11
C ILE A 56 -8.36 -38.04 9.06
N THR A 57 -7.28 -38.65 9.53
CA THR A 57 -7.31 -39.81 10.44
C THR A 57 -6.70 -39.43 11.78
N ILE A 58 -7.38 -39.75 12.87
CA ILE A 58 -6.98 -39.41 14.24
C ILE A 58 -6.95 -40.71 15.05
N ILE A 59 -5.76 -41.30 15.21
CA ILE A 59 -5.55 -42.51 16.02
C ILE A 59 -4.50 -42.17 17.09
N ASP A 60 -3.21 -42.37 16.78
CA ASP A 60 -2.07 -42.04 17.65
C ASP A 60 -1.38 -40.72 17.27
N ARG A 61 -1.56 -40.34 16.01
CA ARG A 61 -1.20 -39.05 15.42
C ARG A 61 -2.34 -38.61 14.51
N ILE A 62 -2.33 -37.34 14.18
CA ILE A 62 -3.27 -36.79 13.21
C ILE A 62 -2.59 -36.85 11.87
N THR A 63 -3.13 -37.70 11.00
CA THR A 63 -2.63 -37.87 9.64
C THR A 63 -3.61 -37.22 8.69
N ILE A 64 -3.13 -36.22 7.96
CA ILE A 64 -3.89 -35.53 6.93
C ILE A 64 -3.30 -35.97 5.58
N THR A 65 -4.13 -36.62 4.77
CA THR A 65 -3.76 -37.01 3.41
C THR A 65 -4.30 -35.98 2.43
N MET A 66 -3.42 -35.41 1.63
CA MET A 66 -3.73 -34.37 0.65
C MET A 66 -3.33 -34.85 -0.75
N GLN A 67 -4.15 -34.54 -1.74
CA GLN A 67 -3.83 -34.75 -3.14
C GLN A 67 -3.32 -33.45 -3.75
N ILE A 68 -2.20 -33.48 -4.46
CA ILE A 68 -1.69 -32.32 -5.20
C ILE A 68 -2.62 -32.06 -6.39
N ILE A 69 -3.09 -30.82 -6.49
CA ILE A 69 -3.91 -30.35 -7.61
C ILE A 69 -3.05 -29.60 -8.62
N ASP A 70 -2.09 -28.81 -8.12
CA ASP A 70 -1.23 -27.95 -8.94
C ASP A 70 0.11 -27.70 -8.22
N ASP A 71 1.22 -27.96 -8.89
CA ASP A 71 2.60 -27.79 -8.41
C ASP A 71 3.49 -27.04 -9.41
N HIS A 72 2.89 -26.38 -10.41
CA HIS A 72 3.63 -25.76 -11.51
C HIS A 72 4.36 -24.47 -11.14
N HIS A 73 4.08 -23.94 -9.94
CA HIS A 73 4.54 -22.62 -9.50
C HIS A 73 5.08 -22.69 -8.07
N THR A 74 5.98 -21.78 -7.74
CA THR A 74 6.45 -21.59 -6.36
C THR A 74 6.35 -20.11 -5.99
N LEU A 75 5.92 -19.83 -4.76
CA LEU A 75 5.79 -18.47 -4.24
C LEU A 75 6.70 -18.29 -3.03
N ALA A 76 7.70 -17.40 -3.13
CA ALA A 76 8.62 -17.15 -2.05
C ALA A 76 7.95 -16.46 -0.84
N ASN A 77 8.05 -17.07 0.34
CA ASN A 77 7.51 -16.53 1.59
C ASN A 77 8.14 -15.17 1.92
N THR A 78 9.38 -14.94 1.50
CA THR A 78 10.10 -13.67 1.66
C THR A 78 9.46 -12.50 0.91
N HIS A 79 8.78 -12.78 -0.20
CA HIS A 79 8.03 -11.81 -0.99
C HIS A 79 6.58 -11.71 -0.51
N LEU A 80 5.91 -12.85 -0.24
CA LEU A 80 4.54 -12.88 0.27
C LEU A 80 4.37 -12.06 1.55
N ARG A 81 5.37 -12.09 2.45
CA ARG A 81 5.36 -11.29 3.69
C ARG A 81 5.51 -9.78 3.48
N LYS A 82 5.77 -9.30 2.26
CA LYS A 82 5.82 -7.87 1.91
C LYS A 82 4.52 -7.39 1.27
N ILE A 83 3.69 -8.30 0.77
CA ILE A 83 2.47 -7.97 0.04
C ILE A 83 1.36 -7.54 0.98
N TRP A 84 0.76 -6.38 0.71
CA TRP A 84 -0.38 -5.91 1.49
C TRP A 84 -1.58 -6.88 1.40
N GLY A 85 -2.12 -7.30 2.54
CA GLY A 85 -3.15 -8.34 2.64
C GLY A 85 -2.59 -9.70 3.07
N LEU A 86 -1.35 -10.03 2.70
CA LEU A 86 -0.67 -11.28 3.11
C LEU A 86 0.41 -11.05 4.17
N LYS A 87 1.01 -9.85 4.22
CA LYS A 87 2.09 -9.50 5.14
C LYS A 87 1.77 -9.64 6.63
N ASN A 88 0.49 -9.73 6.96
CA ASN A 88 0.02 -9.88 8.34
C ASN A 88 -0.44 -11.30 8.68
N LEU A 89 -0.26 -12.28 7.78
CA LEU A 89 -0.54 -13.67 8.08
C LEU A 89 0.52 -14.20 9.06
N ASP A 90 0.04 -14.72 10.20
CA ASP A 90 0.91 -15.14 11.30
C ASP A 90 1.81 -16.32 10.90
N ILE A 91 1.36 -17.15 9.94
CA ILE A 91 2.14 -18.28 9.44
C ILE A 91 3.49 -17.84 8.87
N PHE A 92 3.58 -16.68 8.21
CA PHE A 92 4.86 -16.18 7.67
C PHE A 92 5.77 -15.51 8.72
N LYS A 93 5.29 -15.34 9.97
CA LYS A 93 6.00 -14.63 11.04
C LYS A 93 6.44 -15.56 12.17
N LEU A 94 5.70 -16.64 12.42
CA LEU A 94 5.92 -17.55 13.53
C LEU A 94 6.09 -18.98 12.99
N GLU A 95 7.21 -19.61 13.34
CA GLU A 95 7.54 -20.97 12.91
C GLU A 95 6.55 -22.01 13.47
N ASP A 96 6.13 -21.82 14.73
CA ASP A 96 5.21 -22.70 15.46
C ASP A 96 3.79 -22.79 14.88
N ILE A 97 3.43 -21.90 13.94
CA ILE A 97 2.14 -21.94 13.27
C ILE A 97 2.27 -22.87 12.07
N LYS A 98 1.68 -24.06 12.19
CA LYS A 98 1.69 -25.07 11.14
C LYS A 98 0.51 -24.94 10.19
N MET A 99 -0.60 -24.38 10.63
CA MET A 99 -1.82 -24.26 9.83
C MET A 99 -2.48 -22.90 10.04
N LEU A 100 -3.02 -22.32 8.96
CA LEU A 100 -3.73 -21.05 9.01
C LEU A 100 -4.93 -21.06 8.05
N LEU A 101 -6.13 -20.84 8.60
CA LEU A 101 -7.34 -20.60 7.81
C LEU A 101 -7.29 -19.21 7.16
N LEU A 102 -7.55 -19.16 5.85
CA LEU A 102 -7.65 -17.93 5.09
C LEU A 102 -9.08 -17.42 5.04
N ASN A 103 -9.25 -16.10 5.00
CA ASN A 103 -10.52 -15.51 4.61
C ASN A 103 -10.61 -15.36 3.08
N GLU A 104 -11.81 -15.03 2.59
CA GLU A 104 -12.11 -14.93 1.17
C GLU A 104 -11.20 -13.92 0.42
N LYS A 105 -10.81 -12.80 1.06
CA LYS A 105 -9.94 -11.80 0.43
C LYS A 105 -8.49 -12.29 0.34
N GLU A 106 -8.01 -12.97 1.38
CA GLU A 106 -6.67 -13.57 1.43
C GLU A 106 -6.54 -14.70 0.41
N GLU A 107 -7.56 -15.55 0.30
CA GLU A 107 -7.64 -16.62 -0.70
C GLU A 107 -7.60 -16.06 -2.12
N LYS A 108 -8.50 -15.11 -2.45
CA LYS A 108 -8.54 -14.51 -3.79
C LYS A 108 -7.21 -13.87 -4.19
N LEU A 109 -6.53 -13.22 -3.23
CA LEU A 109 -5.23 -12.61 -3.46
C LEU A 109 -4.15 -13.67 -3.73
N LEU A 110 -4.05 -14.69 -2.89
CA LEU A 110 -3.11 -15.80 -3.09
C LEU A 110 -3.35 -16.53 -4.42
N ASP A 111 -4.60 -16.77 -4.79
CA ASP A 111 -4.94 -17.35 -6.09
C ASP A 111 -4.52 -16.50 -7.28
N SER A 112 -4.71 -15.18 -7.19
CA SER A 112 -4.30 -14.27 -8.26
C SER A 112 -2.77 -14.27 -8.45
N ILE A 113 -2.02 -14.35 -7.35
CA ILE A 113 -0.56 -14.39 -7.35
C ILE A 113 -0.07 -15.76 -7.84
N TRP A 114 -0.72 -16.84 -7.41
CA TRP A 114 -0.38 -18.20 -7.83
C TRP A 114 -0.50 -18.38 -9.34
N LYS A 115 -1.56 -17.83 -9.96
CA LYS A 115 -1.76 -17.88 -11.41
C LYS A 115 -0.75 -17.04 -12.21
N ALA A 116 -0.12 -16.06 -11.59
CA ALA A 116 0.85 -15.17 -12.23
C ALA A 116 2.07 -14.87 -11.31
N PRO A 117 2.92 -15.88 -11.01
CA PRO A 117 3.97 -15.77 -9.99
C PRO A 117 5.01 -14.69 -10.30
N GLY A 118 5.27 -14.41 -11.58
CA GLY A 118 6.23 -13.39 -12.01
C GLY A 118 5.90 -11.98 -11.50
N THR A 119 4.66 -11.72 -11.10
CA THR A 119 4.26 -10.45 -10.48
C THR A 119 4.69 -10.32 -9.01
N LEU A 120 4.97 -11.45 -8.33
CA LEU A 120 5.23 -11.50 -6.89
C LEU A 120 6.44 -10.65 -6.49
N GLU A 121 7.56 -10.79 -7.21
CA GLU A 121 8.78 -10.04 -6.92
C GLU A 121 8.57 -8.53 -7.13
N GLY A 122 7.85 -8.15 -8.19
CA GLY A 122 7.47 -6.77 -8.47
C GLY A 122 6.55 -6.16 -7.43
N MET A 123 5.51 -6.91 -7.02
CA MET A 123 4.59 -6.50 -5.96
C MET A 123 5.29 -6.32 -4.61
N ALA A 124 6.27 -7.18 -4.31
CA ALA A 124 7.05 -7.13 -3.08
C ALA A 124 8.12 -6.02 -3.05
N LYS A 125 8.46 -5.42 -4.21
CA LYS A 125 9.35 -4.25 -4.30
C LYS A 125 8.62 -2.96 -3.94
N TYR A 126 9.37 -1.99 -3.41
CA TYR A 126 8.90 -0.62 -3.10
C TYR A 126 7.74 -0.57 -2.09
N GLU A 127 7.92 -1.08 -0.86
CA GLU A 127 6.86 -1.06 0.18
C GLU A 127 6.34 0.36 0.49
N HIS A 128 7.20 1.38 0.37
CA HIS A 128 6.81 2.77 0.59
C HIS A 128 5.79 3.28 -0.43
N LEU A 129 5.79 2.75 -1.65
CA LEU A 129 4.83 3.11 -2.70
C LEU A 129 3.40 2.75 -2.28
N ASP A 130 3.20 1.54 -1.75
CA ASP A 130 1.89 1.07 -1.31
C ASP A 130 1.28 2.02 -0.28
N ASN A 131 2.09 2.53 0.65
CA ASN A 131 1.63 3.47 1.68
C ASN A 131 1.11 4.78 1.08
N TYR A 132 1.77 5.31 0.04
CA TYR A 132 1.29 6.51 -0.65
C TYR A 132 0.03 6.22 -1.47
N LEU A 133 -0.04 5.05 -2.13
CA LEU A 133 -1.23 4.65 -2.87
C LEU A 133 -2.45 4.49 -1.95
N PHE A 134 -2.28 3.98 -0.73
CA PHE A 134 -3.38 3.92 0.25
C PHE A 134 -3.84 5.30 0.71
N GLN A 135 -2.92 6.21 0.99
CA GLN A 135 -3.29 7.59 1.35
C GLN A 135 -3.99 8.29 0.18
N PHE A 136 -3.44 8.14 -1.03
CA PHE A 136 -4.04 8.72 -2.22
C PHE A 136 -5.43 8.15 -2.47
N LYS A 137 -5.65 6.85 -2.25
CA LYS A 137 -6.98 6.25 -2.40
C LYS A 137 -8.06 7.00 -1.61
N SER A 138 -7.77 7.35 -0.36
CA SER A 138 -8.70 8.08 0.51
C SER A 138 -8.93 9.52 0.03
N ALA A 139 -7.94 10.13 -0.62
CA ALA A 139 -8.01 11.50 -1.12
C ALA A 139 -8.34 11.59 -2.63
N ALA A 140 -8.52 10.45 -3.31
CA ALA A 140 -8.51 10.38 -4.77
C ALA A 140 -9.65 11.20 -5.39
N ASP A 141 -10.82 11.15 -4.78
CA ASP A 141 -12.02 11.80 -5.31
C ASP A 141 -11.89 13.34 -5.28
N ASP A 142 -11.19 13.89 -4.27
CA ASP A 142 -10.90 15.32 -4.20
C ASP A 142 -9.80 15.73 -5.18
N TRP A 143 -8.76 14.92 -5.30
CA TRP A 143 -7.63 15.19 -6.20
C TRP A 143 -8.00 15.07 -7.67
N LEU A 144 -9.01 14.26 -7.99
CA LEU A 144 -9.52 14.03 -9.35
C LEU A 144 -10.79 14.84 -9.66
N ARG A 145 -11.20 15.76 -8.77
CA ARG A 145 -12.48 16.50 -8.85
C ARG A 145 -12.64 17.34 -10.12
N GLU A 146 -11.56 17.82 -10.74
CA GLU A 146 -11.61 18.60 -11.99
C GLU A 146 -11.77 17.74 -13.27
N GLU A 147 -12.62 16.71 -13.22
CA GLU A 147 -12.74 15.74 -14.32
C GLU A 147 -13.20 16.39 -15.63
N GLU A 148 -14.12 17.36 -15.59
CA GLU A 148 -14.70 18.00 -16.78
C GLU A 148 -13.69 18.85 -17.55
N LYS A 149 -12.83 19.60 -16.83
CA LYS A 149 -11.74 20.37 -17.42
C LYS A 149 -10.67 19.45 -18.04
N GLN A 150 -10.35 18.34 -17.38
CA GLN A 150 -9.42 17.34 -17.90
C GLN A 150 -10.00 16.63 -19.14
N LYS A 151 -11.30 16.32 -19.16
CA LYS A 151 -12.01 15.78 -20.32
C LYS A 151 -11.98 16.75 -21.50
N SER A 152 -12.28 18.03 -21.28
CA SER A 152 -12.20 19.06 -22.32
C SER A 152 -10.79 19.16 -22.91
N ARG A 153 -9.77 19.22 -22.06
CA ARG A 153 -8.36 19.21 -22.47
C ARG A 153 -7.99 17.95 -23.28
N TYR A 154 -8.41 16.78 -22.82
CA TYR A 154 -8.17 15.52 -23.51
C TYR A 154 -8.79 15.53 -24.92
N GLN A 155 -10.04 15.99 -25.06
CA GLN A 155 -10.68 16.08 -26.38
C GLN A 155 -9.97 17.09 -27.30
N PHE A 156 -9.54 18.23 -26.75
CA PHE A 156 -8.74 19.19 -27.50
C PHE A 156 -7.49 18.55 -28.08
N PHE A 157 -6.65 17.92 -27.24
CA PHE A 157 -5.40 17.33 -27.71
C PHE A 157 -5.60 16.08 -28.56
N LYS A 158 -6.65 15.30 -28.31
CA LYS A 158 -7.02 14.16 -29.18
C LYS A 158 -7.35 14.61 -30.60
N ASN A 159 -8.04 15.74 -30.75
CA ASN A 159 -8.30 16.32 -32.06
C ASN A 159 -7.06 17.01 -32.63
N PHE A 160 -6.28 17.69 -31.78
CA PHE A 160 -5.06 18.37 -32.18
C PHE A 160 -4.03 17.40 -32.77
N SER A 161 -3.83 16.24 -32.16
CA SER A 161 -2.83 15.25 -32.58
C SER A 161 -3.19 14.47 -33.85
N LYS A 162 -4.31 14.76 -34.54
CA LYS A 162 -4.64 14.10 -35.80
C LYS A 162 -3.83 14.68 -36.95
N GLU A 163 -3.24 13.82 -37.78
CA GLU A 163 -2.38 14.20 -38.90
C GLU A 163 -3.09 15.14 -39.90
N GLU A 164 -4.33 14.83 -40.26
CA GLU A 164 -5.19 15.64 -41.15
C GLU A 164 -5.40 17.08 -40.63
N ASN A 165 -5.50 17.23 -39.30
CA ASN A 165 -5.70 18.52 -38.67
C ASN A 165 -4.38 19.28 -38.62
N LEU A 166 -3.28 18.65 -38.20
CA LEU A 166 -1.96 19.28 -38.13
C LEU A 166 -1.47 19.80 -39.48
N ALA A 167 -1.80 19.12 -40.58
CA ALA A 167 -1.44 19.57 -41.93
C ALA A 167 -2.12 20.90 -42.32
N THR A 168 -3.30 21.18 -41.77
CA THR A 168 -4.18 22.29 -42.22
C THR A 168 -4.42 23.38 -41.17
N MET A 169 -4.06 23.16 -39.90
CA MET A 169 -4.28 24.06 -38.76
C MET A 169 -3.77 25.49 -38.99
N ASN A 170 -4.59 26.48 -38.64
CA ASN A 170 -4.20 27.90 -38.58
C ASN A 170 -3.53 28.23 -37.22
N TRP A 171 -3.11 29.48 -37.05
CA TRP A 171 -2.45 29.96 -35.83
C TRP A 171 -3.28 29.79 -34.56
N GLU A 172 -4.60 29.99 -34.64
CA GLU A 172 -5.52 29.96 -33.50
C GLU A 172 -5.50 28.60 -32.76
N TYR A 173 -5.29 27.49 -33.48
CA TYR A 173 -5.12 26.18 -32.86
C TYR A 173 -3.85 26.07 -32.02
N PHE A 174 -2.74 26.68 -32.47
CA PHE A 174 -1.48 26.68 -31.72
C PHE A 174 -1.57 27.62 -30.51
N GLU A 175 -2.19 28.79 -30.68
CA GLU A 175 -2.46 29.71 -29.58
C GLU A 175 -3.34 29.07 -28.50
N ALA A 176 -4.36 28.30 -28.90
CA ALA A 176 -5.25 27.59 -27.98
C ALA A 176 -4.52 26.57 -27.08
N ILE A 177 -3.37 26.04 -27.48
CA ILE A 177 -2.52 25.19 -26.62
C ILE A 177 -2.16 25.93 -25.31
N GLY A 178 -1.99 27.25 -25.37
CA GLY A 178 -1.66 28.11 -24.24
C GLY A 178 -2.73 28.13 -23.15
N GLU A 179 -4.00 28.02 -23.53
CA GLU A 179 -5.12 27.89 -22.56
C GLU A 179 -5.21 26.49 -21.97
N GLN A 180 -4.75 25.49 -22.71
CA GLN A 180 -4.90 24.10 -22.34
C GLN A 180 -3.77 23.61 -21.44
N LEU A 181 -2.54 24.11 -21.59
CA LEU A 181 -1.38 23.65 -20.81
C LEU A 181 -1.24 24.37 -19.46
N PRO A 182 -1.27 23.65 -18.32
CA PRO A 182 -0.93 24.20 -17.02
C PRO A 182 0.45 24.91 -16.96
N ALA A 183 1.46 24.46 -17.70
CA ALA A 183 2.74 25.15 -17.83
C ALA A 183 2.63 26.62 -18.28
N PHE A 184 1.55 26.98 -18.97
CA PHE A 184 1.28 28.33 -19.49
C PHE A 184 0.23 29.09 -18.68
N GLN A 185 -0.09 28.67 -17.45
CA GLN A 185 -0.96 29.44 -16.55
C GLN A 185 -0.40 30.82 -16.20
N MET A 186 0.93 31.01 -16.22
CA MET A 186 1.52 32.33 -16.02
C MET A 186 1.44 33.14 -17.33
N PRO A 187 0.78 34.33 -17.34
CA PRO A 187 0.56 35.11 -18.56
C PRO A 187 1.83 35.41 -19.36
N LEU A 188 2.95 35.70 -18.67
CA LEU A 188 4.22 35.99 -19.32
C LEU A 188 4.80 34.79 -20.09
N LEU A 189 4.70 33.57 -19.54
CA LEU A 189 5.18 32.36 -20.22
C LEU A 189 4.30 32.01 -21.43
N LYS A 190 2.99 32.20 -21.28
CA LYS A 190 2.03 32.05 -22.38
C LYS A 190 2.28 33.06 -23.49
N GLU A 191 2.48 34.33 -23.16
CA GLU A 191 2.79 35.38 -24.12
C GLU A 191 4.13 35.12 -24.84
N GLN A 192 5.13 34.63 -24.11
CA GLN A 192 6.43 34.26 -24.66
C GLN A 192 6.37 33.06 -25.61
N ALA A 193 5.49 32.08 -25.38
CA ALA A 193 5.40 30.90 -26.24
C ALA A 193 4.39 31.06 -27.39
N LEU A 194 3.20 31.60 -27.07
CA LEU A 194 2.00 31.51 -27.89
C LEU A 194 1.22 32.82 -27.99
N GLY A 195 1.73 33.94 -27.47
CA GLY A 195 1.03 35.24 -27.53
C GLY A 195 1.07 35.93 -28.90
N LYS A 196 1.97 35.49 -29.80
CA LYS A 196 1.99 35.90 -31.21
C LYS A 196 2.76 34.88 -32.04
N GLN A 197 2.45 34.82 -33.33
CA GLN A 197 3.14 33.95 -34.26
C GLN A 197 4.61 34.40 -34.44
N LYS A 198 5.57 33.58 -34.00
CA LYS A 198 7.02 33.89 -34.05
C LYS A 198 7.80 33.13 -35.12
N ALA A 199 7.17 32.14 -35.75
CA ALA A 199 7.72 31.35 -36.84
C ALA A 199 6.65 31.14 -37.93
N SER A 200 7.05 30.67 -39.11
CA SER A 200 6.07 30.39 -40.18
C SER A 200 5.14 29.24 -39.78
N MET A 201 3.92 29.23 -40.32
CA MET A 201 2.97 28.12 -40.09
C MET A 201 3.54 26.77 -40.54
N TYR A 202 4.37 26.77 -41.59
CA TYR A 202 5.09 25.57 -42.01
C TYR A 202 5.96 25.00 -40.89
N VAL A 203 6.72 25.85 -40.18
CA VAL A 203 7.57 25.42 -39.07
C VAL A 203 6.73 24.84 -37.93
N TYR A 204 5.67 25.53 -37.49
CA TYR A 204 4.78 25.00 -36.43
C TYR A 204 4.20 23.63 -36.79
N ARG A 205 3.61 23.49 -37.99
CA ARG A 205 3.02 22.22 -38.42
C ARG A 205 4.08 21.12 -38.51
N LYS A 206 5.23 21.42 -39.13
CA LYS A 206 6.34 20.48 -39.26
C LYS A 206 6.86 20.00 -37.89
N SER A 207 7.09 20.90 -36.94
CA SER A 207 7.60 20.52 -35.61
C SER A 207 6.69 19.51 -34.91
N PHE A 208 5.37 19.73 -34.94
CA PHE A 208 4.41 18.80 -34.31
C PHE A 208 4.21 17.51 -35.12
N LEU A 209 4.22 17.58 -36.47
CA LEU A 209 4.18 16.40 -37.32
C LEU A 209 5.40 15.50 -37.11
N ASP A 210 6.61 16.08 -37.10
CA ASP A 210 7.85 15.35 -36.83
C ASP A 210 7.83 14.77 -35.40
N LEU A 211 7.32 15.53 -34.42
CA LEU A 211 7.19 15.05 -33.04
C LEU A 211 6.18 13.91 -32.88
N LEU A 212 5.12 13.81 -33.69
CA LEU A 212 4.04 12.81 -33.55
C LEU A 212 4.10 11.64 -34.54
N PHE A 213 4.59 11.88 -35.75
CA PHE A 213 4.59 10.94 -36.86
C PHE A 213 5.97 10.74 -37.50
N GLY A 214 7.02 11.40 -37.00
CA GLY A 214 8.38 11.23 -37.54
C GLY A 214 8.91 9.79 -37.46
N GLU A 215 9.72 9.39 -38.44
CA GLU A 215 10.24 8.01 -38.56
C GLU A 215 11.31 7.66 -37.52
N SER A 216 11.98 8.67 -36.96
CA SER A 216 13.00 8.48 -35.92
C SER A 216 12.38 8.00 -34.61
N ASN A 217 13.21 7.44 -33.72
CA ASN A 217 12.74 7.09 -32.38
C ASN A 217 12.27 8.35 -31.58
N MET A 218 11.45 8.13 -30.55
CA MET A 218 10.84 9.24 -29.82
C MET A 218 11.86 10.17 -29.14
N GLU A 219 12.98 9.62 -28.65
CA GLU A 219 14.04 10.41 -28.01
C GLU A 219 14.61 11.45 -28.96
N VAL A 220 14.99 11.02 -30.16
CA VAL A 220 15.52 11.91 -31.22
C VAL A 220 14.47 12.93 -31.64
N ARG A 221 13.20 12.52 -31.75
CA ARG A 221 12.08 13.43 -32.09
C ARG A 221 11.88 14.52 -31.02
N LEU A 222 11.96 14.17 -29.74
CA LEU A 222 11.88 15.10 -28.62
C LEU A 222 13.08 16.06 -28.59
N ASP A 223 14.28 15.55 -28.81
CA ASP A 223 15.50 16.37 -28.86
C ASP A 223 15.46 17.37 -30.02
N ASN A 224 14.99 16.92 -31.19
CA ASN A 224 14.80 17.78 -32.36
C ASN A 224 13.74 18.87 -32.09
N PHE A 225 12.59 18.50 -31.50
CA PHE A 225 11.56 19.47 -31.14
C PHE A 225 12.08 20.55 -30.17
N TYR A 226 12.93 20.15 -29.22
CA TYR A 226 13.48 21.04 -28.20
C TYR A 226 14.61 21.94 -28.72
N SER A 227 15.50 21.40 -29.56
CA SER A 227 16.82 22.00 -29.82
C SER A 227 17.21 22.20 -31.29
N SER A 228 16.45 21.66 -32.25
CA SER A 228 16.80 21.80 -33.67
C SER A 228 16.77 23.26 -34.15
N THR A 229 17.73 23.65 -34.97
CA THR A 229 17.76 25.01 -35.55
C THR A 229 16.58 25.29 -36.47
N ASP A 230 16.06 24.25 -37.12
CA ASP A 230 15.11 24.40 -38.24
C ASP A 230 13.64 24.26 -37.81
N SER A 231 13.39 23.70 -36.61
CA SER A 231 12.03 23.40 -36.13
C SER A 231 11.80 23.75 -34.66
N LYS A 232 12.74 24.42 -33.99
CA LYS A 232 12.56 24.87 -32.61
C LYS A 232 11.50 25.96 -32.52
N LEU A 233 10.49 25.70 -31.70
CA LEU A 233 9.46 26.66 -31.37
C LEU A 233 9.86 27.50 -30.15
N PRO A 234 9.82 28.84 -30.22
CA PRO A 234 10.18 29.69 -29.10
C PRO A 234 9.19 29.53 -27.93
N GLY A 235 9.70 29.54 -26.70
CA GLY A 235 8.90 29.50 -25.47
C GLY A 235 8.51 28.09 -24.97
N PHE A 236 8.79 27.03 -25.73
CA PHE A 236 8.64 25.66 -25.27
C PHE A 236 9.91 25.17 -24.53
N GLY A 237 9.95 25.39 -23.22
CA GLY A 237 10.99 24.86 -22.35
C GLY A 237 10.78 23.38 -21.98
N GLN A 238 11.72 22.83 -21.20
CA GLN A 238 11.67 21.44 -20.74
C GLN A 238 10.35 21.07 -20.03
N LYS A 239 9.89 21.93 -19.11
CA LYS A 239 8.65 21.70 -18.35
C LYS A 239 7.42 21.64 -19.27
N SER A 240 7.28 22.61 -20.18
CA SER A 240 6.16 22.64 -21.12
C SER A 240 6.21 21.47 -22.10
N LEU A 241 7.40 21.00 -22.50
CA LEU A 241 7.53 19.85 -23.40
C LEU A 241 7.11 18.54 -22.72
N GLY A 242 7.58 18.30 -21.50
CA GLY A 242 7.21 17.10 -20.73
C GLY A 242 5.72 17.03 -20.41
N GLU A 243 5.10 18.17 -20.16
CA GLU A 243 3.66 18.27 -19.96
C GLU A 243 2.87 18.17 -21.29
N LEU A 244 3.33 18.82 -22.36
CA LEU A 244 2.72 18.73 -23.69
C LEU A 244 2.71 17.29 -24.20
N LEU A 245 3.82 16.57 -24.03
CA LEU A 245 3.93 15.17 -24.45
C LEU A 245 2.89 14.27 -23.76
N HIS A 246 2.64 14.50 -22.47
CA HIS A 246 1.59 13.80 -21.73
C HIS A 246 0.21 13.99 -22.37
N TYR A 247 -0.15 15.21 -22.80
CA TYR A 247 -1.46 15.43 -23.40
C TYR A 247 -1.55 15.01 -24.87
N LEU A 248 -0.46 15.11 -25.62
CA LEU A 248 -0.41 14.67 -27.02
C LEU A 248 -0.44 13.14 -27.15
N LEU A 249 0.24 12.43 -26.25
CA LEU A 249 0.37 10.97 -26.23
C LEU A 249 -0.01 10.36 -24.87
N PRO A 250 -1.26 10.56 -24.41
CA PRO A 250 -1.68 10.30 -23.02
C PRO A 250 -1.80 8.83 -22.65
N ASN A 251 -1.75 7.93 -23.64
CA ASN A 251 -1.70 6.48 -23.41
C ASN A 251 -0.27 5.96 -23.21
N TYR A 252 0.75 6.79 -23.48
CA TYR A 252 2.15 6.36 -23.50
C TYR A 252 3.03 7.13 -22.50
N TYR A 253 2.70 8.39 -22.23
CA TYR A 253 3.54 9.27 -21.42
C TYR A 253 2.81 9.83 -20.21
N CYS A 254 3.46 9.69 -19.05
CA CYS A 254 3.13 10.42 -17.83
C CYS A 254 3.70 11.84 -17.89
N SER A 255 3.02 12.79 -17.25
CA SER A 255 3.47 14.16 -17.11
C SER A 255 4.88 14.21 -16.54
N PHE A 256 5.79 14.82 -17.30
CA PHE A 256 7.18 15.01 -16.92
C PHE A 256 7.40 16.47 -16.48
N THR A 257 7.30 16.72 -15.18
CA THR A 257 7.69 18.02 -14.58
C THR A 257 8.59 17.80 -13.36
N ASN A 258 9.14 18.88 -12.81
CA ASN A 258 9.97 18.82 -11.60
C ASN A 258 9.22 18.17 -10.41
N GLN A 259 7.89 18.31 -10.33
CA GLN A 259 7.10 17.75 -9.23
C GLN A 259 6.99 16.23 -9.35
N GLU A 260 6.55 15.72 -10.50
CA GLU A 260 6.44 14.28 -10.72
C GLU A 260 7.81 13.60 -10.73
N MET A 261 8.84 14.27 -11.25
CA MET A 261 10.22 13.77 -11.21
C MET A 261 10.69 13.59 -9.76
N TYR A 262 10.52 14.61 -8.92
CA TYR A 262 10.89 14.54 -7.49
C TYR A 262 10.11 13.43 -6.76
N ALA A 263 8.82 13.26 -7.05
CA ALA A 263 8.01 12.20 -6.47
C ALA A 263 8.50 10.80 -6.87
N ILE A 264 8.75 10.57 -8.16
CA ILE A 264 9.29 9.30 -8.68
C ILE A 264 10.67 9.02 -8.08
N GLU A 265 11.54 10.04 -8.01
CA GLU A 265 12.86 9.89 -7.42
C GLU A 265 12.78 9.46 -5.96
N HIS A 266 11.83 10.02 -5.21
CA HIS A 266 11.59 9.62 -3.84
C HIS A 266 11.03 8.21 -3.70
N LEU A 267 10.10 7.80 -4.56
CA LEU A 267 9.46 6.49 -4.50
C LEU A 267 10.44 5.35 -4.82
N TYR A 268 11.47 5.61 -5.64
CA TYR A 268 12.38 4.60 -6.15
C TYR A 268 13.86 4.87 -5.80
N LYS A 269 14.12 5.54 -4.68
CA LYS A 269 15.48 5.92 -4.20
C LYS A 269 16.51 4.79 -4.25
N GLU A 270 16.09 3.54 -4.01
CA GLU A 270 16.98 2.36 -4.02
C GLU A 270 17.41 1.93 -5.43
N THR A 271 16.57 2.21 -6.44
CA THR A 271 16.82 1.90 -7.85
C THR A 271 17.53 3.04 -8.58
N LEU A 272 17.43 4.25 -8.01
CA LEU A 272 18.11 5.45 -8.49
C LEU A 272 19.48 5.60 -7.84
N SER A 273 20.43 4.78 -8.30
CA SER A 273 21.67 5.44 -8.71
C SER A 273 21.31 6.12 -10.04
N ILE A 274 21.74 7.36 -10.30
CA ILE A 274 21.30 8.22 -11.43
C ILE A 274 20.25 9.24 -10.97
N SER A 275 20.71 10.33 -10.33
CA SER A 275 20.24 11.63 -10.83
C SER A 275 20.25 11.52 -12.34
N ILE A 276 19.13 11.77 -13.01
CA ILE A 276 19.08 11.88 -14.46
C ILE A 276 20.24 12.80 -14.85
N LYS A 277 21.39 12.22 -15.24
CA LYS A 277 22.66 12.96 -15.24
C LYS A 277 22.42 14.18 -16.11
N GLU A 278 22.81 15.37 -15.64
CA GLU A 278 22.63 16.63 -16.38
C GLU A 278 23.21 16.57 -17.82
N LYS A 279 24.03 15.55 -18.10
CA LYS A 279 24.60 15.20 -19.41
C LYS A 279 23.63 14.53 -20.41
N TYR A 280 22.45 14.06 -20.00
CA TYR A 280 21.48 13.44 -20.92
C TYR A 280 20.63 14.48 -21.64
N SER A 281 20.36 14.24 -22.93
CA SER A 281 19.42 15.02 -23.72
C SER A 281 17.99 14.88 -23.18
N ILE A 282 17.11 15.85 -23.47
CA ILE A 282 15.75 15.86 -22.92
C ILE A 282 14.96 14.60 -23.29
N GLY A 283 15.13 14.10 -24.52
CA GLY A 283 14.54 12.87 -25.00
C GLY A 283 14.91 11.68 -24.13
N SER A 284 16.21 11.47 -23.88
CA SER A 284 16.66 10.37 -23.01
C SER A 284 16.20 10.51 -21.57
N ARG A 285 16.10 11.74 -21.04
CA ARG A 285 15.58 11.99 -19.69
C ARG A 285 14.11 11.54 -19.56
N ILE A 286 13.28 11.91 -20.52
CA ILE A 286 11.86 11.52 -20.57
C ILE A 286 11.73 10.00 -20.79
N TYR A 287 12.54 9.41 -21.67
CA TYR A 287 12.56 7.97 -21.89
C TYR A 287 12.86 7.19 -20.61
N HIS A 288 13.94 7.55 -19.90
CA HIS A 288 14.31 6.87 -18.65
C HIS A 288 13.24 7.03 -17.57
N TYR A 289 12.65 8.22 -17.45
CA TYR A 289 11.52 8.46 -16.55
C TYR A 289 10.32 7.56 -16.87
N GLN A 290 9.90 7.52 -18.13
CA GLN A 290 8.76 6.70 -18.53
C GLN A 290 9.04 5.20 -18.39
N LYS A 291 10.27 4.77 -18.72
CA LYS A 291 10.73 3.39 -18.53
C LYS A 291 10.68 3.00 -17.05
N LEU A 292 11.09 3.87 -16.15
CA LEU A 292 11.01 3.62 -14.70
C LEU A 292 9.56 3.43 -14.25
N ILE A 293 8.63 4.28 -14.69
CA ILE A 293 7.20 4.10 -14.39
C ILE A 293 6.70 2.72 -14.86
N ASN A 294 7.02 2.35 -16.11
CA ASN A 294 6.56 1.10 -16.69
C ASN A 294 7.19 -0.15 -16.04
N GLN A 295 8.42 -0.05 -15.53
CA GLN A 295 9.15 -1.17 -14.94
C GLN A 295 9.04 -1.25 -13.41
N SER A 296 8.37 -0.28 -12.78
CA SER A 296 8.26 -0.16 -11.32
C SER A 296 6.97 -0.72 -10.72
N TYR A 297 6.13 -1.35 -11.54
CA TYR A 297 4.82 -1.88 -11.16
C TYR A 297 3.85 -0.81 -10.62
N LEU A 298 4.11 0.47 -10.89
CA LEU A 298 3.33 1.59 -10.38
C LEU A 298 1.87 1.49 -10.81
N ILE A 299 1.64 1.21 -12.09
CA ILE A 299 0.30 1.18 -12.69
C ILE A 299 -0.50 0.01 -12.13
N GLU A 300 0.10 -1.18 -12.06
CA GLU A 300 -0.50 -2.40 -11.52
C GLU A 300 -0.88 -2.21 -10.05
N LYS A 301 0.04 -1.65 -9.25
CA LYS A 301 -0.22 -1.35 -7.84
C LYS A 301 -1.30 -0.28 -7.68
N TYR A 302 -1.30 0.76 -8.51
CA TYR A 302 -2.34 1.78 -8.50
C TYR A 302 -3.71 1.18 -8.77
N LEU A 303 -3.85 0.42 -9.85
CA LEU A 303 -5.12 -0.24 -10.22
C LEU A 303 -5.60 -1.22 -9.15
N THR A 304 -4.68 -1.91 -8.47
CA THR A 304 -5.01 -2.87 -7.41
C THR A 304 -5.41 -2.20 -6.08
N ILE A 305 -4.72 -1.10 -5.74
CA ILE A 305 -4.90 -0.42 -4.45
C ILE A 305 -6.01 0.62 -4.53
N VAL A 306 -5.83 1.59 -5.44
CA VAL A 306 -6.73 2.73 -5.63
C VAL A 306 -7.95 2.31 -6.44
N GLY A 307 -7.72 1.54 -7.51
CA GLY A 307 -8.74 1.25 -8.52
C GLY A 307 -8.83 2.36 -9.55
N ARG A 308 -9.31 2.02 -10.76
CA ARG A 308 -9.58 3.03 -11.80
C ARG A 308 -10.65 4.02 -11.31
N LYS A 309 -10.45 5.31 -11.52
CA LYS A 309 -11.35 6.38 -11.03
C LYS A 309 -12.01 7.20 -12.14
N THR A 310 -11.43 7.23 -13.34
CA THR A 310 -11.85 8.06 -14.48
C THR A 310 -11.79 7.28 -15.79
N ASP A 311 -12.52 7.75 -16.79
CA ASP A 311 -12.52 7.17 -18.14
C ASP A 311 -11.42 7.74 -19.05
N LEU A 312 -10.54 8.60 -18.52
CA LEU A 312 -9.41 9.16 -19.24
C LEU A 312 -8.31 8.09 -19.47
N PRO A 313 -7.22 8.41 -20.17
CA PRO A 313 -6.02 7.56 -20.15
C PRO A 313 -5.40 7.40 -18.75
N ILE A 314 -4.72 6.28 -18.50
CA ILE A 314 -4.18 5.92 -17.18
C ILE A 314 -3.22 6.97 -16.61
N TYR A 315 -2.41 7.58 -17.47
CA TYR A 315 -1.39 8.52 -17.03
C TYR A 315 -1.93 9.84 -16.46
N TYR A 316 -3.20 10.20 -16.69
CA TYR A 316 -3.82 11.33 -15.99
C TYR A 316 -3.92 11.06 -14.48
N GLU A 317 -4.37 9.86 -14.13
CA GLU A 317 -4.47 9.43 -12.73
C GLU A 317 -3.09 9.23 -12.10
N ILE A 318 -2.13 8.66 -12.85
CA ILE A 318 -0.75 8.47 -12.37
C ILE A 318 -0.05 9.83 -12.14
N SER A 319 -0.16 10.78 -13.07
CA SER A 319 0.38 12.14 -12.86
C SER A 319 -0.24 12.79 -11.63
N CYS A 320 -1.57 12.68 -11.47
CA CYS A 320 -2.26 13.21 -10.29
C CYS A 320 -1.74 12.59 -8.98
N PHE A 321 -1.54 11.27 -8.95
CA PHE A 321 -0.94 10.57 -7.82
C PHE A 321 0.47 11.07 -7.51
N LEU A 322 1.32 11.25 -8.52
CA LEU A 322 2.69 11.73 -8.31
C LEU A 322 2.73 13.16 -7.74
N ARG A 323 1.81 14.03 -8.16
CA ARG A 323 1.66 15.36 -7.54
C ARG A 323 1.19 15.28 -6.08
N PHE A 324 0.32 14.32 -5.74
CA PHE A 324 -0.05 14.05 -4.36
C PHE A 324 1.17 13.66 -3.51
N VAL A 325 1.99 12.74 -4.02
CA VAL A 325 3.24 12.35 -3.35
C VAL A 325 4.16 13.55 -3.18
N TYR A 326 4.37 14.36 -4.22
CA TYR A 326 5.16 15.59 -4.14
C TYR A 326 4.66 16.53 -3.03
N ASN A 327 3.36 16.80 -2.95
CA ASN A 327 2.80 17.66 -1.92
C ASN A 327 2.96 17.06 -0.51
N ALA A 328 2.76 15.76 -0.35
CA ALA A 328 2.99 15.08 0.92
C ALA A 328 4.46 15.20 1.38
N LEU A 329 5.41 15.10 0.45
CA LEU A 329 6.84 15.26 0.72
C LEU A 329 7.22 16.70 1.08
N LYS A 330 6.73 17.67 0.31
CA LYS A 330 6.96 19.10 0.58
C LYS A 330 6.44 19.51 1.95
N ASN A 331 5.27 19.00 2.33
CA ASN A 331 4.71 19.24 3.66
C ASN A 331 5.60 18.63 4.76
N LYS A 332 6.10 17.40 4.58
CA LYS A 332 7.06 16.79 5.53
C LYS A 332 8.36 17.59 5.69
N GLU A 333 8.91 18.13 4.60
CA GLU A 333 10.11 18.99 4.67
C GLU A 333 9.86 20.29 5.44
N SER A 334 8.66 20.88 5.33
CA SER A 334 8.29 22.08 6.12
C SER A 334 8.11 21.81 7.62
N PHE A 335 7.93 20.56 8.04
CA PHE A 335 7.86 20.14 9.45
C PHE A 335 9.19 19.61 10.01
N ASN A 336 10.26 19.52 9.20
CA ASN A 336 11.59 19.09 9.66
C ASN A 336 12.35 20.25 10.33
N VAL A 337 11.86 20.67 11.51
CA VAL A 337 12.69 21.22 12.58
C VAL A 337 13.44 20.04 13.23
N PRO A 338 14.73 20.16 13.61
CA PRO A 338 15.52 19.00 14.04
C PRO A 338 14.89 18.34 15.27
N SER A 339 14.50 17.08 15.16
CA SER A 339 14.03 16.30 16.31
C SER A 339 15.25 15.81 17.09
N ASP A 340 15.65 16.56 18.12
CA ASP A 340 16.12 15.93 19.34
C ASP A 340 14.99 15.01 19.80
N ARG A 341 15.14 13.69 19.58
CA ARG A 341 14.19 12.68 20.04
C ARG A 341 14.25 12.61 21.56
N LYS A 342 13.62 13.58 22.24
CA LYS A 342 13.03 13.39 23.57
C LYS A 342 12.05 12.23 23.47
N GLU A 343 11.95 11.42 24.52
CA GLU A 343 10.98 10.33 24.66
C GLU A 343 9.56 10.87 24.38
N CYS A 344 9.11 10.77 23.13
CA CYS A 344 7.85 11.33 22.70
C CYS A 344 6.74 10.32 23.00
N ALA A 345 5.60 10.82 23.47
CA ALA A 345 4.44 10.01 23.84
C ALA A 345 4.07 9.03 22.71
N GLN A 346 3.80 7.77 23.06
CA GLN A 346 3.46 6.76 22.08
C GLN A 346 1.96 6.74 21.79
N TYR A 347 1.61 6.34 20.58
CA TYR A 347 0.23 6.18 20.15
C TYR A 347 -0.06 4.69 20.00
N TRP A 348 -1.22 4.28 20.51
CA TRP A 348 -1.63 2.89 20.54
C TRP A 348 -3.00 2.74 19.89
N MET A 349 -3.28 1.58 19.34
CA MET A 349 -4.63 1.19 18.95
C MET A 349 -5.03 -0.08 19.68
N TYR A 350 -6.14 0.01 20.40
CA TYR A 350 -6.73 -1.07 21.17
C TYR A 350 -8.02 -1.56 20.50
N THR A 351 -8.03 -2.82 20.07
CA THR A 351 -9.14 -3.42 19.35
C THR A 351 -10.06 -4.17 20.31
N ILE A 352 -11.32 -3.76 20.39
CA ILE A 352 -12.36 -4.42 21.19
C ILE A 352 -13.20 -5.39 20.35
N PRO A 353 -13.58 -6.57 20.89
CA PRO A 353 -14.52 -7.48 20.25
C PRO A 353 -15.93 -6.87 20.15
N HIS A 354 -16.72 -7.33 19.18
CA HIS A 354 -18.11 -6.89 18.99
C HIS A 354 -18.98 -7.05 20.25
N SER A 355 -18.75 -8.13 21.00
CA SER A 355 -19.51 -8.45 22.22
C SER A 355 -19.22 -7.52 23.41
N VAL A 356 -18.23 -6.63 23.31
CA VAL A 356 -17.85 -5.73 24.40
C VAL A 356 -18.39 -4.33 24.14
N ASN A 357 -19.24 -3.84 25.04
CA ASN A 357 -19.78 -2.49 24.97
C ASN A 357 -18.65 -1.45 25.24
N PRO A 358 -18.36 -0.52 24.32
CA PRO A 358 -17.39 0.55 24.54
C PRO A 358 -17.70 1.44 25.75
N GLY A 359 -18.99 1.59 26.11
CA GLY A 359 -19.44 2.40 27.25
C GLY A 359 -18.74 2.00 28.56
N LEU A 360 -18.44 0.71 28.73
CA LEU A 360 -17.73 0.20 29.92
C LEU A 360 -16.34 0.85 30.12
N PHE A 361 -15.66 1.20 29.03
CA PHE A 361 -14.35 1.88 29.09
C PHE A 361 -14.50 3.40 29.12
N LEU A 362 -15.52 3.92 28.42
CA LEU A 362 -15.79 5.34 28.31
C LEU A 362 -16.25 5.93 29.65
N ASP A 363 -17.29 5.33 30.24
CA ASP A 363 -17.91 5.79 31.48
C ASP A 363 -16.97 5.54 32.68
N GLY A 364 -16.29 4.39 32.66
CA GLY A 364 -15.32 4.00 33.70
C GLY A 364 -13.98 4.74 33.62
N LYS A 365 -13.70 5.49 32.53
CA LYS A 365 -12.40 6.16 32.27
C LYS A 365 -11.20 5.22 32.44
N ILE A 366 -11.37 3.96 32.06
CA ILE A 366 -10.35 2.91 32.20
C ILE A 366 -10.27 2.07 30.93
N LEU A 367 -9.05 1.64 30.60
CA LEU A 367 -8.77 0.63 29.59
C LEU A 367 -8.46 -0.69 30.28
N THR A 368 -9.17 -1.77 29.93
CA THR A 368 -9.01 -3.07 30.59
C THR A 368 -8.57 -4.17 29.64
N LEU A 369 -7.70 -5.07 30.09
CA LEU A 369 -7.23 -6.25 29.34
C LEU A 369 -7.41 -7.53 30.18
N TYR A 370 -8.38 -8.35 29.77
CA TYR A 370 -8.70 -9.61 30.43
C TYR A 370 -7.69 -10.70 30.08
N HIS A 371 -7.12 -11.32 31.11
CA HIS A 371 -6.13 -12.41 31.02
C HIS A 371 -6.41 -13.56 31.99
N ARG A 372 -7.47 -13.43 32.82
CA ARG A 372 -8.08 -14.52 33.62
C ARG A 372 -7.01 -15.21 34.50
N LYS A 373 -6.69 -16.49 34.25
CA LYS A 373 -5.77 -17.33 35.04
C LYS A 373 -4.29 -16.93 34.98
N LEU A 374 -3.89 -16.06 34.06
CA LEU A 374 -2.49 -15.62 33.98
C LEU A 374 -2.04 -14.80 35.20
N GLY A 375 -2.98 -14.17 35.92
CA GLY A 375 -2.65 -13.29 37.03
C GLY A 375 -1.77 -12.10 36.58
N ASP A 376 -1.04 -11.52 37.53
CA ASP A 376 -0.30 -10.29 37.26
C ASP A 376 0.79 -10.48 36.19
N ILE A 377 0.66 -9.75 35.08
CA ILE A 377 1.56 -9.85 33.93
C ILE A 377 2.99 -9.38 34.27
N ARG A 378 3.18 -8.56 35.31
CA ARG A 378 4.51 -8.06 35.73
C ARG A 378 5.50 -9.16 36.07
N GLN A 379 5.03 -10.37 36.39
CA GLN A 379 5.88 -11.51 36.72
C GLN A 379 6.61 -12.11 35.50
N TYR A 380 6.19 -11.78 34.28
CA TYR A 380 6.80 -12.29 33.05
C TYR A 380 7.76 -11.26 32.45
N LYS A 381 9.01 -11.65 32.22
CA LYS A 381 10.06 -10.77 31.69
C LYS A 381 10.00 -10.63 30.17
N THR A 382 9.38 -11.60 29.49
CA THR A 382 9.33 -11.64 28.02
C THR A 382 7.94 -11.95 27.48
N LYS A 383 7.64 -11.48 26.26
CA LYS A 383 6.41 -11.85 25.51
C LYS A 383 6.25 -13.36 25.36
N GLN A 384 7.37 -14.07 25.21
CA GLN A 384 7.41 -15.53 25.07
C GLN A 384 7.01 -16.23 26.37
N GLU A 385 7.42 -15.73 27.54
CA GLU A 385 6.99 -16.27 28.85
C GLU A 385 5.48 -16.14 29.05
N VAL A 386 4.91 -14.96 28.77
CA VAL A 386 3.44 -14.76 28.85
C VAL A 386 2.71 -15.77 27.96
N TRP A 387 3.22 -15.98 26.75
CA TRP A 387 2.62 -16.92 25.79
C TRP A 387 2.73 -18.38 26.23
N LYS A 388 3.92 -18.82 26.68
CA LYS A 388 4.14 -20.19 27.18
C LYS A 388 3.23 -20.49 28.37
N GLN A 389 3.16 -19.57 29.34
CA GLN A 389 2.33 -19.74 30.51
C GLN A 389 0.83 -19.73 30.17
N HIS A 390 0.40 -18.88 29.24
CA HIS A 390 -0.99 -18.88 28.79
C HIS A 390 -1.34 -20.21 28.10
N ARG A 391 -0.45 -20.80 27.31
CA ARG A 391 -0.70 -22.12 26.72
C ARG A 391 -0.84 -23.20 27.79
N GLN A 392 0.07 -23.21 28.77
CA GLN A 392 0.09 -24.21 29.84
C GLN A 392 -1.19 -24.19 30.70
N LEU A 393 -1.64 -22.99 31.09
CA LEU A 393 -2.77 -22.83 32.03
C LEU A 393 -4.15 -23.18 31.46
N TYR A 394 -4.34 -23.00 30.15
CA TYR A 394 -5.65 -23.22 29.53
C TYR A 394 -5.78 -24.56 28.84
N LYS A 395 -4.69 -25.34 28.73
CA LYS A 395 -4.61 -26.53 27.84
C LYS A 395 -5.22 -26.24 26.46
N ASN A 396 -5.17 -24.97 26.07
CA ASN A 396 -5.84 -24.41 24.93
C ASN A 396 -4.76 -23.72 24.12
N SER A 397 -4.81 -24.03 22.86
CA SER A 397 -3.67 -24.05 22.00
C SER A 397 -3.88 -23.11 20.81
N HIS A 398 -5.13 -22.64 20.69
CA HIS A 398 -5.54 -21.52 19.87
C HIS A 398 -5.34 -20.15 20.56
N VAL A 399 -4.35 -20.02 21.44
CA VAL A 399 -3.96 -18.73 22.02
C VAL A 399 -3.05 -18.03 21.02
N PRO A 400 -3.53 -17.03 20.27
CA PRO A 400 -2.71 -16.35 19.29
C PRO A 400 -1.62 -15.57 20.03
N TYR A 401 -0.37 -15.68 19.57
CA TYR A 401 0.76 -14.92 20.13
C TYR A 401 0.47 -13.42 20.19
N LEU A 402 -0.27 -12.90 19.21
CA LEU A 402 -0.71 -11.51 19.18
C LEU A 402 -1.61 -11.11 20.37
N LYS A 403 -2.37 -12.05 20.95
CA LYS A 403 -3.17 -11.80 22.16
C LYS A 403 -2.29 -11.72 23.42
N THR A 404 -1.25 -12.55 23.51
CA THR A 404 -0.33 -12.57 24.66
C THR A 404 0.75 -11.50 24.56
N SER A 405 1.16 -11.12 23.35
CA SER A 405 1.98 -9.93 23.10
C SER A 405 1.24 -8.68 23.58
N ALA A 406 -0.04 -8.52 23.24
CA ALA A 406 -0.84 -7.39 23.71
C ALA A 406 -0.85 -7.25 25.24
N LEU A 407 -0.86 -8.36 25.98
CA LEU A 407 -0.78 -8.35 27.45
C LEU A 407 0.56 -7.80 27.95
N PHE A 408 1.66 -8.31 27.39
CA PHE A 408 2.99 -7.84 27.74
C PHE A 408 3.17 -6.36 27.41
N GLN A 409 2.73 -5.93 26.23
CA GLN A 409 2.85 -4.54 25.78
C GLN A 409 2.00 -3.59 26.63
N PHE A 410 0.79 -4.00 27.01
CA PHE A 410 -0.06 -3.25 27.91
C PHE A 410 0.56 -3.08 29.31
N CYS A 411 1.31 -4.08 29.77
CA CYS A 411 2.00 -4.07 31.06
C CYS A 411 3.30 -3.25 31.03
N HIS A 412 4.21 -3.58 30.11
CA HIS A 412 5.60 -3.11 30.15
C HIS A 412 5.95 -2.01 29.13
N GLU A 413 5.21 -1.88 28.02
CA GLU A 413 5.57 -0.94 26.94
C GLU A 413 4.72 0.33 26.96
N MET A 414 3.41 0.22 27.20
CA MET A 414 2.51 1.37 27.33
C MET A 414 2.82 2.13 28.63
N LYS A 415 2.84 3.46 28.59
CA LYS A 415 3.19 4.32 29.74
C LYS A 415 2.14 5.40 29.97
N GLU A 416 2.18 6.00 31.15
CA GLU A 416 1.47 7.26 31.39
C GLU A 416 1.96 8.35 30.41
N GLY A 417 1.03 9.15 29.89
CA GLY A 417 1.29 10.16 28.87
C GLY A 417 1.10 9.68 27.43
N ASP A 418 1.06 8.36 27.19
CA ASP A 418 0.73 7.77 25.88
C ASP A 418 -0.72 8.03 25.47
N TYR A 419 -1.04 7.87 24.20
CA TYR A 419 -2.38 8.02 23.64
C TYR A 419 -2.90 6.71 23.07
N VAL A 420 -4.22 6.51 23.09
CA VAL A 420 -4.86 5.29 22.62
C VAL A 420 -6.13 5.57 21.81
N PHE A 421 -6.23 4.93 20.65
CA PHE A 421 -7.44 4.82 19.85
C PHE A 421 -8.18 3.53 20.22
N ILE A 422 -9.50 3.61 20.43
CA ILE A 422 -10.36 2.44 20.62
C ILE A 422 -11.02 2.10 19.30
N LYS A 423 -10.67 0.92 18.77
CA LYS A 423 -11.17 0.40 17.51
C LYS A 423 -12.12 -0.78 17.75
N ARG A 424 -13.27 -0.79 17.07
CA ARG A 424 -14.12 -1.98 16.94
C ARG A 424 -13.66 -2.88 15.78
N LYS A 425 -13.93 -4.18 15.89
CA LYS A 425 -13.50 -5.19 14.91
C LYS A 425 -14.01 -4.93 13.49
N GLU A 426 -15.12 -4.21 13.34
CA GLU A 426 -15.73 -3.81 12.06
C GLU A 426 -15.01 -2.65 11.35
N GLY A 427 -13.93 -2.11 11.94
CA GLY A 427 -13.19 -0.99 11.33
C GLY A 427 -13.73 0.37 11.73
N GLN A 428 -14.19 0.53 12.97
CA GLN A 428 -14.70 1.81 13.47
C GLN A 428 -13.88 2.29 14.68
N ILE A 429 -13.43 3.54 14.68
CA ILE A 429 -12.90 4.19 15.88
C ILE A 429 -14.07 4.75 16.68
N VAL A 430 -14.05 4.52 17.99
CA VAL A 430 -15.09 4.98 18.91
C VAL A 430 -14.60 5.97 19.97
N ALA A 431 -13.29 6.00 20.20
CA ALA A 431 -12.70 6.89 21.19
C ALA A 431 -11.21 7.14 20.93
N PHE A 432 -10.74 8.29 21.39
CA PHE A 432 -9.34 8.66 21.47
C PHE A 432 -9.07 9.28 22.84
N GLY A 433 -8.04 8.83 23.54
CA GLY A 433 -7.73 9.28 24.90
C GLY A 433 -6.28 9.16 25.27
N GLN A 434 -5.90 9.83 26.36
CA GLN A 434 -4.55 9.80 26.93
C GLN A 434 -4.51 8.87 28.16
N ILE A 435 -3.48 8.04 28.27
CA ILE A 435 -3.22 7.19 29.44
C ILE A 435 -2.75 8.09 30.60
N THR A 436 -3.40 7.96 31.75
CA THR A 436 -3.15 8.78 32.95
C THR A 436 -2.75 7.94 34.17
N SER A 437 -2.26 6.72 33.94
CA SER A 437 -1.70 5.89 35.00
C SER A 437 -0.74 4.83 34.46
N ASP A 438 0.11 4.35 35.34
CA ASP A 438 0.80 3.08 35.19
C ASP A 438 -0.15 1.88 35.11
N TYR A 439 0.41 0.70 34.80
CA TYR A 439 -0.29 -0.57 34.80
C TYR A 439 -0.77 -0.91 36.22
N LEU A 440 -2.06 -1.22 36.34
CA LEU A 440 -2.70 -1.62 37.59
C LEU A 440 -3.30 -3.01 37.44
N PHE A 441 -3.13 -3.84 38.48
CA PHE A 441 -3.71 -5.17 38.57
C PHE A 441 -4.39 -5.33 39.93
N PRO A 442 -5.73 -5.55 39.98
CA PRO A 442 -6.43 -5.77 41.23
C PRO A 442 -6.05 -7.11 41.86
N GLN A 443 -5.90 -7.17 43.19
CA GLN A 443 -5.68 -8.42 43.92
C GLN A 443 -6.97 -9.25 44.09
N PHE A 444 -7.69 -9.49 42.99
CA PHE A 444 -8.87 -10.37 42.97
C PHE A 444 -8.68 -11.47 41.91
N PRO A 445 -9.13 -12.71 42.18
CA PRO A 445 -9.07 -13.79 41.19
C PRO A 445 -9.76 -13.36 39.88
N TYR A 446 -9.06 -13.55 38.75
CA TYR A 446 -9.57 -13.28 37.39
C TYR A 446 -9.83 -11.80 37.04
N ALA A 447 -9.40 -10.85 37.88
CA ALA A 447 -9.56 -9.43 37.58
C ALA A 447 -8.80 -9.01 36.31
N PRO A 448 -9.36 -8.13 35.46
CA PRO A 448 -8.63 -7.60 34.33
C PRO A 448 -7.54 -6.63 34.81
N SER A 449 -6.42 -6.58 34.09
CA SER A 449 -5.47 -5.49 34.25
C SER A 449 -6.10 -4.24 33.67
N TYR A 450 -5.77 -3.08 34.24
CA TYR A 450 -6.32 -1.83 33.77
C TYR A 450 -5.33 -0.67 33.83
N ARG A 451 -5.64 0.36 33.05
CA ARG A 451 -4.99 1.68 33.08
C ARG A 451 -6.07 2.74 33.05
N LYS A 452 -5.84 3.87 33.72
CA LYS A 452 -6.74 5.03 33.66
C LYS A 452 -6.53 5.79 32.36
N VAL A 453 -7.62 6.29 31.79
CA VAL A 453 -7.61 7.02 30.52
C VAL A 453 -8.45 8.28 30.64
N LYS A 454 -7.90 9.41 30.19
CA LYS A 454 -8.64 10.64 29.92
C LYS A 454 -9.06 10.65 28.46
N TRP A 455 -10.34 10.40 28.20
CA TRP A 455 -10.90 10.50 26.85
C TRP A 455 -10.88 11.95 26.37
N LEU A 456 -10.29 12.16 25.20
CA LEU A 456 -10.16 13.46 24.55
C LEU A 456 -11.24 13.65 23.48
N LYS A 457 -11.55 12.58 22.75
CA LYS A 457 -12.64 12.54 21.77
C LYS A 457 -13.37 11.20 21.87
N THR A 458 -14.68 11.25 21.67
CA THR A 458 -15.56 10.07 21.60
C THR A 458 -16.56 10.30 20.47
N GLY A 459 -16.84 9.26 19.68
CA GLY A 459 -17.59 9.42 18.44
C GLY A 459 -17.68 8.12 17.68
N LYS A 460 -18.01 8.20 16.40
CA LYS A 460 -18.12 7.05 15.50
C LYS A 460 -17.47 7.40 14.17
N TRP A 461 -16.20 7.04 14.01
CA TRP A 461 -15.46 7.28 12.78
C TRP A 461 -15.20 5.96 12.06
N VAL A 462 -15.68 5.85 10.83
CA VAL A 462 -15.51 4.64 10.02
C VAL A 462 -14.15 4.70 9.32
N ILE A 463 -13.35 3.66 9.51
CA ILE A 463 -12.04 3.50 8.85
C ILE A 463 -12.30 2.92 7.47
N ASP A 464 -11.94 3.66 6.42
CA ASP A 464 -12.09 3.14 5.06
C ASP A 464 -11.06 2.04 4.77
N GLY A 465 -11.47 1.05 3.99
CA GLY A 465 -10.96 -0.31 3.99
C GLY A 465 -9.45 -0.42 3.78
N ARG A 466 -8.73 -0.85 4.82
CA ARG A 466 -7.63 -1.86 4.82
C ARG A 466 -6.73 -1.87 6.07
N LEU A 467 -7.01 -1.10 7.13
CA LEU A 467 -6.29 -1.21 8.42
C LEU A 467 -6.76 -2.42 9.25
N TYR A 468 -6.68 -3.63 8.71
CA TYR A 468 -7.02 -4.88 9.40
C TYR A 468 -5.83 -5.42 10.20
N TYR A 469 -5.56 -4.78 11.34
CA TYR A 469 -4.71 -5.39 12.35
C TYR A 469 -5.53 -6.39 13.15
N ARG A 470 -5.11 -7.66 13.14
CA ARG A 470 -5.69 -8.72 14.00
C ARG A 470 -5.29 -8.55 15.47
N ASN A 471 -4.30 -7.69 15.74
CA ASN A 471 -3.77 -7.41 17.07
C ASN A 471 -4.83 -6.79 17.98
N ARG A 472 -4.86 -7.28 19.22
CA ARG A 472 -5.67 -6.69 20.29
C ARG A 472 -5.14 -5.34 20.75
N LEU A 473 -3.82 -5.17 20.73
CA LEU A 473 -3.12 -3.92 20.99
C LEU A 473 -1.97 -3.78 19.99
N ILE A 474 -1.80 -2.61 19.41
CA ILE A 474 -0.70 -2.29 18.50
C ILE A 474 -0.14 -0.91 18.80
N ASN A 475 1.18 -0.77 18.75
CA ASN A 475 1.87 0.51 18.83
C ASN A 475 1.85 1.17 17.44
N LEU A 476 1.16 2.30 17.32
CA LEU A 476 1.02 3.10 16.11
C LEU A 476 2.14 4.11 15.89
N SER A 477 2.97 4.41 16.89
CA SER A 477 4.06 5.39 16.75
C SER A 477 5.07 5.02 15.66
N ARG A 478 5.16 3.73 15.32
CA ARG A 478 6.04 3.23 14.25
C ARG A 478 5.39 3.27 12.87
N TYR A 479 4.12 3.68 12.78
CA TYR A 479 3.31 3.72 11.57
C TYR A 479 2.81 5.15 11.32
N GLU A 480 3.72 6.09 11.09
CA GLU A 480 3.44 7.53 10.96
C GLU A 480 2.24 7.82 10.05
N ASN A 481 2.20 7.26 8.84
CA ASN A 481 1.10 7.51 7.91
C ASN A 481 -0.27 7.00 8.42
N THR A 482 -0.30 5.87 9.13
CA THR A 482 -1.53 5.36 9.76
C THR A 482 -1.96 6.24 10.92
N LEU A 483 -1.00 6.71 11.70
CA LEU A 483 -1.25 7.61 12.82
C LEU A 483 -1.80 8.96 12.33
N THR A 484 -1.18 9.57 11.32
CA THR A 484 -1.65 10.82 10.71
C THR A 484 -3.08 10.69 10.21
N TYR A 485 -3.38 9.65 9.43
CA TYR A 485 -4.75 9.39 8.94
C TYR A 485 -5.77 9.27 10.09
N LEU A 486 -5.44 8.53 11.15
CA LEU A 486 -6.36 8.38 12.29
C LEU A 486 -6.55 9.68 13.08
N LEU A 487 -5.52 10.53 13.18
CA LEU A 487 -5.59 11.83 13.83
C LEU A 487 -6.43 12.82 13.00
N GLU A 488 -6.28 12.83 11.68
CA GLU A 488 -7.10 13.63 10.75
C GLU A 488 -8.56 13.19 10.83
N LEU A 489 -8.81 11.87 10.76
CA LEU A 489 -10.15 11.28 10.80
C LEU A 489 -10.95 11.68 12.06
N ILE A 490 -10.30 11.78 13.21
CA ILE A 490 -10.98 12.20 14.46
C ILE A 490 -11.03 13.73 14.62
N SER A 491 -10.36 14.48 13.73
CA SER A 491 -10.30 15.94 13.73
C SER A 491 -11.43 16.59 12.95
N GLU A 492 -11.99 15.86 11.98
CA GLU A 492 -13.35 16.05 11.46
C GLU A 492 -14.42 15.78 12.53
#